data_AF-A0A353M820-F1
#
_entry.id   AF-A0A353M820-F1
#
_cell.length_a   1.000
_cell.length_b   1.000
_cell.length_c   1.000
_cell.angle_alpha   90.00
_cell.angle_beta   90.00
_cell.angle_gamma   90.00
#
_symmetry.space_group_name_H-M   'P 1'
#
loop_
_entity.id
_entity.type
_entity.pdbx_description
1 polymer ?
#
loop_
_entity_poly.entity_id
_entity_poly.type
_entity_poly.pdbx_seq_one_letter_code
_entity_poly.pdbx_strand_id
1 'polypeptide(L)'
;MFTAISIYKDEIISLFKGKILSDTEARRRVSQGEDAYFMNLPDGTILDAMKVACFAKYANDASGLVKTGYKNNSVITLDEDGNVCIVARRNILVGSEIFCSYGKGYWKKHSEQ
;
A
#
# COMPACT_ATOMS: atom_id res chain seq x y z
N MET A 1 10.53 -0.46 -0.17
CA MET A 1 10.84 -0.33 1.29
C MET A 1 11.63 -1.55 1.74
N PHE A 2 12.73 -1.41 2.49
CA PHE A 2 13.58 -2.54 2.93
C PHE A 2 13.53 -2.73 4.45
N THR A 3 13.65 -3.98 4.90
CA THR A 3 13.65 -4.32 6.32
C THR A 3 14.99 -3.98 6.99
N ALA A 4 14.96 -3.33 8.15
CA ALA A 4 16.15 -3.09 8.97
C ALA A 4 16.40 -4.22 10.00
N ILE A 5 15.40 -5.04 10.26
CA ILE A 5 15.42 -6.19 11.17
C ILE A 5 14.70 -7.38 10.51
N SER A 6 14.85 -8.58 11.07
CA SER A 6 13.97 -9.69 10.71
C SER A 6 12.53 -9.38 11.11
N ILE A 7 11.59 -9.80 10.27
CA ILE A 7 10.14 -9.66 10.52
C ILE A 7 9.53 -11.05 10.49
N TYR A 8 8.76 -11.41 11.51
CA TYR A 8 8.08 -12.69 11.59
C TYR A 8 6.73 -12.65 10.90
N LYS A 9 6.27 -13.83 10.48
CA LYS A 9 4.93 -13.98 9.92
C LYS A 9 3.88 -13.37 10.87
N ASP A 10 2.90 -12.69 10.29
CA ASP A 10 1.77 -12.06 10.96
C ASP A 10 2.12 -10.79 11.78
N GLU A 11 3.38 -10.34 11.79
CA GLU A 11 3.75 -9.05 12.35
C GLU A 11 3.30 -7.87 11.47
N ILE A 12 2.88 -6.79 12.13
CA ILE A 12 2.64 -5.49 11.49
C ILE A 12 4.00 -4.86 11.14
N ILE A 13 4.22 -4.64 9.85
CA ILE A 13 5.46 -4.06 9.30
C ILE A 13 5.42 -2.53 9.40
N SER A 14 4.32 -1.91 8.96
CA SER A 14 4.15 -0.46 8.97
C SER A 14 2.68 -0.10 8.82
N LEU A 15 2.29 1.00 9.46
CA LEU A 15 0.99 1.63 9.24
C LEU A 15 1.04 2.57 8.02
N PHE A 16 -0.06 2.64 7.28
CA PHE A 16 -0.31 3.75 6.38
C PHE A 16 -0.78 4.96 7.19
N LYS A 17 -0.25 6.12 6.83
CA LYS A 17 -0.74 7.41 7.32
C LYS A 17 -1.07 8.28 6.12
N GLY A 18 -2.18 8.99 6.20
CA GLY A 18 -2.70 9.74 5.07
C GLY A 18 -3.75 10.75 5.49
N LYS A 19 -4.23 11.49 4.51
CA LYS A 19 -5.38 12.38 4.65
C LYS A 19 -6.63 11.64 4.16
N ILE A 20 -7.68 11.61 4.97
CA ILE A 20 -9.01 11.23 4.49
C ILE A 20 -9.52 12.35 3.58
N LEU A 21 -9.84 12.00 2.33
CA LEU A 21 -10.26 12.96 1.32
C LEU A 21 -11.79 13.10 1.31
N SER A 22 -12.27 14.31 1.06
CA SER A 22 -13.63 14.50 0.58
C SER A 22 -13.73 14.14 -0.89
N ASP A 23 -14.92 13.79 -1.36
CA ASP A 23 -15.16 13.43 -2.77
C ASP A 23 -14.67 14.49 -3.76
N THR A 24 -14.86 15.78 -3.43
CA THR A 24 -14.43 16.90 -4.27
C THR A 24 -12.91 16.95 -4.36
N GLU A 25 -12.20 16.74 -3.25
CA GLU A 25 -10.73 16.73 -3.24
C GLU A 25 -10.17 15.49 -3.94
N ALA A 26 -10.79 14.32 -3.75
CA ALA A 26 -10.44 13.10 -4.45
C ALA A 26 -10.56 13.25 -5.96
N ARG A 27 -11.70 13.76 -6.46
CA ARG A 27 -11.90 14.04 -7.90
C ARG A 27 -10.85 15.01 -8.46
N ARG A 28 -10.57 16.09 -7.72
CA ARG A 28 -9.57 17.09 -8.12
C ARG A 28 -8.18 16.45 -8.27
N ARG A 29 -7.74 15.63 -7.31
CA ARG A 29 -6.44 14.94 -7.38
C ARG A 29 -6.37 13.93 -8.51
N VAL A 30 -7.44 13.16 -8.75
CA VAL A 30 -7.52 12.23 -9.89
C VAL A 30 -7.37 12.99 -11.21
N SER A 31 -8.02 14.15 -11.39
CA SER A 31 -7.85 14.97 -12.61
C SER A 31 -6.44 15.53 -12.80
N GLN A 32 -5.61 15.51 -11.77
CA GLN A 32 -4.22 15.94 -11.78
C GLN A 32 -3.21 14.78 -11.82
N GLY A 33 -3.69 13.53 -11.84
CA GLY A 33 -2.83 12.35 -11.72
C GLY A 33 -2.16 12.19 -10.34
N GLU A 34 -2.70 12.82 -9.30
CA GLU A 34 -2.18 12.77 -7.92
C GLU A 34 -2.84 11.64 -7.09
N ASP A 35 -3.18 10.51 -7.71
CA ASP A 35 -4.00 9.44 -7.11
C ASP A 35 -3.27 8.10 -6.94
N ALA A 36 -1.97 8.05 -7.22
CA ALA A 36 -1.13 6.86 -7.11
C ALA A 36 -1.04 6.26 -5.68
N TYR A 37 -1.45 7.02 -4.66
CA TYR A 37 -1.41 6.61 -3.25
C TYR A 37 -2.79 6.57 -2.59
N PHE A 38 -3.86 6.51 -3.39
CA PHE A 38 -5.22 6.36 -2.88
C PHE A 38 -5.45 4.93 -2.38
N MET A 39 -6.02 4.82 -1.19
CA MET A 39 -6.54 3.58 -0.65
C MET A 39 -8.03 3.76 -0.36
N ASN A 40 -8.85 2.91 -0.98
CA ASN A 40 -10.27 2.84 -0.67
C ASN A 40 -10.45 2.07 0.64
N LEU A 41 -11.05 2.71 1.63
CA LEU A 41 -11.36 2.11 2.92
C LEU A 41 -12.70 1.36 2.85
N PRO A 42 -12.96 0.39 3.77
CA PRO A 42 -14.22 -0.37 3.76
C PRO A 42 -15.47 0.48 3.95
N ASP A 43 -15.35 1.65 4.58
CA ASP A 43 -16.44 2.62 4.75
C ASP A 43 -16.71 3.48 3.51
N GLY A 44 -15.95 3.26 2.42
CA GLY A 44 -16.06 4.00 1.16
C GLY A 44 -15.24 5.29 1.12
N THR A 45 -14.60 5.69 2.22
CA THR A 45 -13.72 6.86 2.22
C THR A 45 -12.37 6.55 1.55
N ILE A 46 -11.65 7.61 1.17
CA ILE A 46 -10.34 7.50 0.52
C ILE A 46 -9.27 8.05 1.46
N LEU A 47 -8.31 7.19 1.81
CA LEU A 47 -7.08 7.58 2.48
C LEU A 47 -6.00 7.86 1.43
N ASP A 48 -5.46 9.07 1.41
CA ASP A 48 -4.35 9.44 0.53
C ASP A 48 -3.04 9.61 1.31
N ALA A 49 -2.08 8.73 1.04
CA ALA A 49 -0.76 8.72 1.67
C ALA A 49 0.31 9.55 0.94
N MET A 50 0.02 10.15 -0.22
CA MET A 50 1.02 10.81 -1.08
C MET A 50 1.84 11.86 -0.33
N LYS A 51 1.14 12.80 0.32
CA LYS A 51 1.73 13.98 0.97
C LYS A 51 2.03 13.77 2.47
N VAL A 52 1.65 12.62 3.03
CA VAL A 52 1.89 12.30 4.45
C VAL A 52 3.09 11.37 4.57
N ALA A 53 3.96 11.63 5.55
CA ALA A 53 5.11 10.78 5.82
C ALA A 53 4.65 9.46 6.46
N CYS A 54 4.83 8.36 5.73
CA CYS A 54 4.73 7.00 6.25
C CYS A 54 5.62 6.07 5.41
N PHE A 55 6.13 5.00 6.01
CA PHE A 55 6.97 4.03 5.32
C PHE A 55 6.16 3.09 4.42
N ALA A 56 4.95 2.72 4.85
CA ALA A 56 4.08 1.77 4.15
C ALA A 56 3.86 2.12 2.67
N LYS A 57 3.76 3.41 2.34
CA LYS A 57 3.56 3.86 0.94
C LYS A 57 4.68 3.47 -0.02
N TYR A 58 5.88 3.16 0.49
CA TYR A 58 7.03 2.75 -0.33
C TYR A 58 7.11 1.23 -0.54
N ALA A 59 6.15 0.44 -0.07
CA ALA A 59 6.09 -0.99 -0.36
C ALA A 59 5.60 -1.20 -1.80
N ASN A 60 6.35 -1.97 -2.59
CA ASN A 60 6.07 -2.19 -4.00
C ASN A 60 5.13 -3.39 -4.21
N ASP A 61 4.44 -3.50 -5.34
CA ASP A 61 3.72 -4.72 -5.71
C ASP A 61 4.52 -5.53 -6.75
N ALA A 62 5.01 -6.70 -6.34
CA ALA A 62 5.77 -7.60 -7.19
C ALA A 62 4.92 -8.27 -8.29
N SER A 63 3.60 -8.20 -8.18
CA SER A 63 2.61 -8.72 -9.12
C SER A 63 1.97 -7.65 -10.02
N GLY A 64 2.62 -6.48 -10.12
CA GLY A 64 2.17 -5.39 -10.98
C GLY A 64 2.31 -5.63 -12.48
N LEU A 65 2.33 -4.55 -13.26
CA LEU A 65 2.35 -4.60 -14.73
C LEU A 65 3.61 -5.28 -15.28
N VAL A 66 4.74 -5.11 -14.61
CA VAL A 66 6.02 -5.72 -15.00
C VAL A 66 6.16 -7.07 -14.33
N LYS A 67 6.37 -8.13 -15.12
CA LYS A 67 6.68 -9.44 -14.59
C LYS A 67 8.06 -9.42 -13.93
N THR A 68 8.11 -9.80 -12.66
CA THR A 68 9.35 -9.94 -11.90
C THR A 68 9.51 -11.37 -11.40
N GLY A 69 10.72 -11.73 -10.94
CA GLY A 69 10.94 -12.99 -10.20
C GLY A 69 10.52 -12.91 -8.73
N TYR A 70 10.10 -11.73 -8.26
CA TYR A 70 9.73 -11.50 -6.86
C TYR A 70 8.29 -11.92 -6.59
N LYS A 71 7.99 -12.19 -5.32
CA LYS A 71 6.65 -12.52 -4.84
C LYS A 71 6.29 -11.62 -3.68
N ASN A 72 5.02 -11.20 -3.63
CA ASN A 72 4.49 -10.46 -2.50
C ASN A 72 4.69 -11.25 -1.20
N ASN A 73 5.46 -10.67 -0.28
CA ASN A 73 5.80 -11.24 1.01
C ASN A 73 4.98 -10.65 2.16
N SER A 74 4.16 -9.63 1.86
CA SER A 74 3.25 -8.98 2.79
C SER A 74 1.89 -8.71 2.15
N VAL A 75 0.95 -8.20 2.94
CA VAL A 75 -0.42 -7.85 2.52
C VAL A 75 -0.84 -6.52 3.15
N ILE A 76 -1.61 -5.73 2.43
CA ILE A 76 -2.28 -4.55 2.97
C ILE A 76 -3.60 -5.01 3.62
N THR A 77 -3.81 -4.69 4.89
CA THR A 77 -4.99 -5.08 5.67
C THR A 77 -5.32 -4.01 6.72
N LEU A 78 -6.38 -4.22 7.51
CA LEU A 78 -6.65 -3.46 8.72
C LEU A 78 -6.03 -4.16 9.94
N ASP A 79 -5.52 -3.38 10.90
CA ASP A 79 -5.21 -3.86 12.25
C ASP A 79 -6.48 -3.94 13.13
N GLU A 80 -6.32 -4.31 14.40
CA GLU A 80 -7.43 -4.45 15.37
C GLU A 80 -8.15 -3.12 15.66
N ASP A 81 -7.48 -1.98 15.48
CA ASP A 81 -8.02 -0.64 15.66
C ASP A 81 -8.61 -0.07 14.36
N GLY A 82 -8.59 -0.83 13.26
CA GLY A 82 -9.09 -0.41 11.95
C GLY A 82 -8.13 0.48 11.16
N ASN A 83 -6.85 0.58 11.54
CA ASN A 83 -5.85 1.30 10.76
C ASN A 83 -5.36 0.44 9.59
N VAL A 84 -5.21 1.06 8.42
CA VAL A 84 -4.59 0.39 7.27
C VAL A 84 -3.11 0.14 7.55
N CYS A 85 -2.68 -1.11 7.44
CA CYS A 85 -1.33 -1.55 7.74
C CYS A 85 -0.83 -2.57 6.72
N ILE A 86 0.49 -2.81 6.74
CA ILE A 86 1.15 -3.89 6.01
C ILE A 86 1.49 -4.99 7.01
N VAL A 87 1.04 -6.21 6.74
CA VAL A 87 1.31 -7.40 7.58
C VAL A 87 2.15 -8.41 6.82
N ALA A 88 3.14 -9.00 7.49
CA ALA A 88 4.00 -10.03 6.90
C ALA A 88 3.24 -11.33 6.67
N ARG A 89 3.32 -11.92 5.46
CA ARG A 89 2.69 -13.21 5.13
C ARG A 89 3.58 -14.43 5.43
N ARG A 90 4.84 -14.17 5.75
CA ARG A 90 5.90 -15.16 6.05
C ARG A 90 7.01 -14.46 6.82
N ASN A 91 7.96 -15.23 7.34
CA ASN A 91 9.19 -14.65 7.89
C ASN A 91 9.97 -13.95 6.75
N ILE A 92 10.48 -12.76 7.03
CA ILE A 92 11.22 -11.89 6.11
C ILE A 92 12.56 -11.58 6.75
N LEU A 93 13.65 -11.86 6.04
CA LEU A 93 15.00 -11.62 6.52
C LEU A 93 15.32 -10.12 6.50
N VAL A 94 16.23 -9.70 7.38
CA VAL A 94 16.83 -8.35 7.33
C VAL A 94 17.36 -8.02 5.93
N GLY A 95 17.22 -6.76 5.50
CA GLY A 95 17.65 -6.29 4.19
C GLY A 95 16.78 -6.73 3.02
N SER A 96 15.69 -7.47 3.25
CA SER A 96 14.75 -7.85 2.19
C SER A 96 13.83 -6.68 1.84
N GLU A 97 13.44 -6.58 0.57
CA GLU A 97 12.39 -5.64 0.16
C GLU A 97 11.00 -6.17 0.56
N ILE A 98 10.14 -5.26 1.00
CA ILE A 98 8.73 -5.53 1.30
C ILE A 98 7.89 -5.32 0.04
N PHE A 99 7.13 -6.37 -0.31
CA PHE A 99 6.22 -6.39 -1.45
C PHE A 99 4.80 -6.78 -1.04
N CYS A 100 3.83 -5.95 -1.37
CA CYS A 100 2.40 -6.16 -1.08
C CYS A 100 1.55 -5.92 -2.33
N SER A 101 0.46 -6.69 -2.48
CA SER A 101 -0.43 -6.48 -3.63
C SER A 101 -1.24 -5.20 -3.48
N TYR A 102 -1.28 -4.38 -4.53
CA TYR A 102 -2.14 -3.20 -4.63
C TYR A 102 -3.58 -3.55 -5.05
N GLY A 103 -3.78 -4.79 -5.49
CA GLY A 103 -5.07 -5.28 -5.96
C GLY A 103 -5.37 -4.95 -7.42
N LYS A 104 -6.30 -5.72 -8.00
CA LYS A 104 -6.66 -5.63 -9.43
C LYS A 104 -7.24 -4.28 -9.82
N GLY A 105 -8.00 -3.65 -8.91
CA GLY A 105 -8.64 -2.35 -9.17
C GLY A 105 -7.61 -1.23 -9.40
N TYR A 106 -6.56 -1.21 -8.58
CA TYR A 106 -5.44 -0.29 -8.75
C TYR A 106 -4.78 -0.49 -10.11
N TRP A 107 -4.38 -1.73 -10.43
CA TRP A 107 -3.69 -2.00 -11.68
C TRP A 107 -4.54 -1.77 -12.92
N LYS A 108 -5.84 -2.06 -12.88
CA LYS A 108 -6.75 -1.72 -13.97
C LYS A 108 -6.78 -0.21 -14.24
N LYS A 109 -6.83 0.60 -13.18
CA LYS A 109 -6.83 2.07 -13.30
C LYS A 109 -5.53 2.61 -13.88
N HIS A 110 -4.40 2.01 -13.49
CA HIS A 110 -3.06 2.48 -13.87
C HIS A 110 -2.45 1.73 -15.08
N SER A 111 -3.16 0.76 -15.67
CA SER A 111 -2.76 0.09 -16.91
C SER A 111 -3.24 0.78 -18.18
N GLU A 112 -4.21 1.69 -18.06
CA GLU A 112 -4.88 2.34 -19.20
C GLU A 112 -4.28 3.73 -19.54
N GLN A 113 -3.06 4.02 -19.07
CA GLN A 113 -2.33 5.27 -19.35
C GLN A 113 -1.23 5.08 -20.39
#